data_AF-A0A816ELF5-F1
#
_entry.id   AF-A0A816ELF5-F1
#
_cell.length_a   1.000
_cell.length_b   1.000
_cell.length_c   1.000
_cell.angle_alpha   90.00
_cell.angle_beta   90.00
_cell.angle_gamma   90.00
#
_symmetry.space_group_name_H-M   'P 1'
#
loop_
_entity.id
_entity.type
_entity.pdbx_description
1 polymer ?
#
loop_
_entity_poly.entity_id
_entity_poly.type
_entity_poly.pdbx_seq_one_letter_code
_entity_poly.pdbx_strand_id
1 'polypeptide(L)'
;MMRLLMDEFTSLYNYSCSVQSNISNAMFIACTHDGYVLRDGIPHMNDVWPGIHIRYIPHGHVSAFLFNQSGFHHATAAEMLQRQESNVKLKKHLIISPISITTPKNL
;
A
#
# COMPACT_ATOMS: atom_id res chain seq x y z
N MET A 1 29.23 4.51 -3.44
CA MET A 1 28.56 3.83 -4.57
C MET A 1 27.18 3.30 -4.21
N MET A 2 27.03 2.48 -3.16
CA MET A 2 25.72 1.89 -2.81
C MET A 2 24.61 2.92 -2.50
N ARG A 3 24.95 4.05 -1.87
CA ARG A 3 23.98 5.11 -1.51
C ARG A 3 23.24 5.70 -2.72
N LEU A 4 23.93 5.92 -3.84
CA LEU A 4 23.33 6.45 -5.06
C LEU A 4 22.34 5.46 -5.69
N LEU A 5 22.71 4.18 -5.74
CA LEU A 5 21.81 3.14 -6.24
C LEU A 5 20.57 2.98 -5.35
N MET A 6 20.74 3.02 -4.03
CA MET A 6 19.59 2.95 -3.12
C MET A 6 18.69 4.18 -3.26
N ASP A 7 19.25 5.39 -3.38
CA ASP A 7 18.45 6.60 -3.58
C ASP A 7 17.62 6.54 -4.86
N GLU A 8 18.21 6.08 -5.96
CA GLU A 8 17.52 5.94 -7.24
C GLU A 8 16.36 4.95 -7.18
N PHE A 9 16.57 3.78 -6.54
CA PHE A 9 15.64 2.65 -6.64
C PHE A 9 14.76 2.41 -5.41
N THR A 10 15.07 2.97 -4.24
CA THR A 10 14.30 2.77 -3.00
C THR A 10 13.59 4.03 -2.51
N SER A 11 13.94 5.20 -3.06
CA SER A 11 13.23 6.44 -2.75
C SER A 11 11.85 6.47 -3.41
N LEU A 12 10.81 6.51 -2.57
CA LEU A 12 9.42 6.62 -3.03
C LEU A 12 9.11 7.96 -3.72
N TYR A 13 9.96 8.97 -3.55
CA TYR A 13 9.85 10.25 -4.25
C TYR A 13 10.01 10.11 -5.78
N ASN A 14 10.76 9.11 -6.23
CA ASN A 14 11.00 8.87 -7.66
C ASN A 14 9.81 8.20 -8.36
N TYR A 15 8.78 7.79 -7.60
CA TYR A 15 7.62 7.07 -8.11
C TYR A 15 6.36 7.91 -7.98
N SER A 16 5.45 7.76 -8.94
CA SER A 16 4.14 8.42 -8.88
C SER A 16 3.34 7.92 -7.69
N CYS A 17 2.56 8.82 -7.09
CA CYS A 17 1.64 8.46 -6.02
C CYS A 17 0.56 7.49 -6.53
N SER A 18 0.21 6.50 -5.70
CA SER A 18 -0.85 5.55 -6.04
C SER A 18 -2.19 6.26 -6.30
N VAL A 19 -3.06 5.67 -7.13
CA VAL A 19 -4.35 6.27 -7.51
C VAL A 19 -5.13 6.73 -6.27
N GLN A 20 -5.58 7.99 -6.27
CA GLN A 20 -6.18 8.68 -5.11
C GLN A 20 -7.26 7.88 -4.35
N SER A 21 -7.99 6.99 -5.04
CA SER A 21 -9.06 6.18 -4.42
C SER A 21 -8.58 5.07 -3.46
N ASN A 22 -7.27 4.77 -3.40
CA ASN A 22 -6.74 3.71 -2.53
C ASN A 22 -5.68 4.20 -1.52
N ILE A 23 -5.34 5.49 -1.51
CA ILE A 23 -4.25 6.00 -0.66
C ILE A 23 -4.60 5.86 0.82
N SER A 24 -5.84 6.18 1.21
CA SER A 24 -6.30 6.12 2.61
C SER A 24 -6.30 4.70 3.19
N ASN A 25 -6.24 3.68 2.35
CA ASN A 25 -6.20 2.27 2.77
C ASN A 25 -4.81 1.65 2.57
N ALA A 26 -3.85 2.40 2.04
CA ALA A 26 -2.48 1.94 1.89
C ALA A 26 -1.77 1.96 3.25
N MET A 27 -0.98 0.93 3.51
CA MET A 27 -0.17 0.82 4.71
C MET A 27 1.25 0.43 4.37
N PHE A 28 2.19 1.19 4.91
CA PHE A 28 3.62 0.95 4.81
C PHE A 28 4.13 0.34 6.10
N ILE A 29 4.94 -0.70 5.96
CA ILE A 29 5.70 -1.27 7.06
C ILE A 29 7.17 -0.96 6.80
N ALA A 30 7.75 -0.11 7.63
CA ALA A 30 9.11 0.39 7.47
C ALA A 30 9.99 0.01 8.65
N CYS A 31 11.26 -0.27 8.37
CA CYS A 31 12.22 -0.77 9.35
C CYS A 31 13.15 0.35 9.80
N THR A 32 13.23 0.69 11.10
CA THR A 32 14.01 1.86 11.56
C THR A 32 15.51 1.71 11.31
N HIS A 33 16.02 0.48 11.30
CA HIS A 33 17.42 0.15 11.01
C HIS A 33 17.60 -0.43 9.60
N ASP A 34 16.75 -0.02 8.65
CA ASP A 34 16.86 -0.42 7.25
C ASP A 34 18.05 0.25 6.56
N GLY A 35 18.98 -0.54 6.03
CA GLY A 35 20.12 -0.04 5.26
C GLY A 35 19.80 0.25 3.78
N TYR A 36 18.63 -0.18 3.29
CA TYR A 36 18.19 0.04 1.91
C TYR A 36 17.41 1.34 1.74
N VAL A 37 16.76 1.82 2.81
CA VAL A 37 15.93 3.04 2.76
C VAL A 37 16.68 4.18 3.43
N LEU A 38 16.96 5.22 2.65
CA LEU A 38 17.55 6.46 3.18
C LEU A 38 16.55 7.13 4.14
N ARG A 39 17.04 7.81 5.17
CA ARG A 39 16.20 8.55 6.14
C ARG A 39 16.58 10.01 6.24
N ASP A 40 17.87 10.30 6.13
CA ASP A 40 18.40 11.65 6.19
C ASP A 40 18.33 12.32 4.82
N GLY A 41 17.73 13.51 4.78
CA GLY A 41 17.67 14.35 3.58
C GLY A 41 16.63 13.94 2.55
N ILE A 42 15.73 13.01 2.89
CA ILE A 42 14.58 12.65 2.04
C ILE A 42 13.25 13.10 2.67
N PRO A 43 12.21 13.39 1.87
CA PRO A 43 10.89 13.74 2.38
C PRO A 43 10.30 12.61 3.23
N HIS A 44 9.45 12.95 4.20
CA HIS A 44 8.76 11.94 4.96
C HIS A 44 7.75 11.21 4.05
N MET A 45 7.53 9.91 4.29
CA MET A 45 6.65 9.11 3.43
C MET A 45 5.24 9.70 3.30
N ASN A 46 4.74 10.32 4.37
CA ASN A 46 3.44 10.98 4.40
C ASN A 46 3.42 12.30 3.60
N ASP A 47 4.57 12.92 3.34
CA ASP A 47 4.69 14.09 2.46
C ASP A 47 4.68 13.64 0.99
N VAL A 48 5.31 12.51 0.71
CA VAL A 48 5.33 11.92 -0.64
C VAL A 48 3.94 11.41 -1.00
N TRP A 49 3.35 10.53 -0.17
CA TRP A 49 2.01 9.97 -0.36
C TRP A 49 1.11 10.35 0.82
N PRO A 50 0.32 11.43 0.73
CA PRO A 50 -0.46 11.92 1.86
C PRO A 50 -1.64 11.03 2.21
N GLY A 51 -1.79 10.72 3.50
CA GLY A 51 -2.92 9.92 4.02
C GLY A 51 -2.65 8.42 4.09
N ILE A 52 -1.41 8.00 3.84
CA ILE A 52 -0.98 6.62 4.06
C ILE A 52 -0.81 6.34 5.57
N HIS A 53 -0.95 5.07 5.94
CA HIS A 53 -0.59 4.63 7.29
C HIS A 53 0.82 4.05 7.30
N ILE A 54 1.62 4.38 8.31
CA ILE A 54 3.01 3.90 8.42
C ILE A 54 3.19 3.22 9.76
N ARG A 55 3.74 2.00 9.76
CA ARG A 55 4.15 1.26 10.94
C ARG A 55 5.66 1.08 10.92
N TYR A 56 6.31 1.50 12.00
CA TYR A 56 7.75 1.31 12.17
C TYR A 56 8.07 0.05 12.98
N ILE A 57 9.04 -0.72 12.51
CA ILE A 57 9.58 -1.90 13.21
C ILE A 57 11.04 -1.61 13.58
N PRO A 58 11.46 -1.83 14.84
CA PRO A 58 12.82 -1.51 15.31
C PRO A 58 13.88 -2.53 14.87
N HIS A 59 13.87 -2.95 13.61
CA HIS A 59 14.76 -3.98 13.05
C HIS A 59 15.35 -3.51 11.70
N GLY A 60 16.28 -4.27 11.14
CA GLY A 60 16.70 -4.13 9.75
C GLY A 60 15.80 -4.91 8.79
N HIS A 61 15.89 -4.64 7.49
CA HIS A 61 14.98 -5.17 6.46
C HIS A 61 14.76 -6.69 6.54
N VAL A 62 15.85 -7.46 6.46
CA VAL A 62 15.82 -8.93 6.47
C VAL A 62 15.38 -9.46 7.84
N SER A 63 15.91 -8.90 8.92
CA SER A 63 15.56 -9.32 10.29
C SER A 63 14.08 -9.06 10.63
N ALA A 64 13.53 -7.93 10.18
CA ALA A 64 12.12 -7.62 10.39
C ALA A 64 11.24 -8.65 9.71
N PHE A 65 11.55 -9.00 8.46
CA PHE A 65 10.82 -10.03 7.74
C PHE A 65 10.91 -11.38 8.45
N LEU A 66 12.10 -11.84 8.83
CA LEU A 66 12.27 -13.17 9.44
C LEU A 66 11.62 -13.29 10.82
N PHE A 67 11.73 -12.25 11.66
CA PHE A 67 11.33 -12.34 13.07
C PHE A 67 9.97 -11.72 13.40
N ASN A 68 9.39 -10.89 12.53
CA ASN A 68 8.15 -10.16 12.81
C ASN A 68 6.96 -10.60 11.93
N GLN A 69 6.92 -11.88 11.52
CA GLN A 69 5.87 -12.46 10.68
C GLN A 69 4.46 -12.21 11.24
N SER A 70 4.26 -12.39 12.55
CA SER A 70 2.99 -12.10 13.22
C SER A 70 2.57 -10.64 13.07
N GLY A 71 3.52 -9.71 13.13
CA GLY A 71 3.30 -8.29 12.89
C GLY A 71 2.84 -8.01 11.47
N PHE A 72 3.46 -8.63 10.46
CA PHE A 72 3.02 -8.54 9.06
C PHE A 72 1.61 -9.11 8.87
N HIS A 73 1.32 -10.28 9.43
CA HIS A 73 0.00 -10.90 9.34
C HIS A 73 -1.09 -10.05 9.99
N HIS A 74 -0.84 -9.52 11.19
CA HIS A 74 -1.79 -8.65 11.87
C HIS A 74 -2.07 -7.39 11.06
N ALA A 75 -1.02 -6.75 10.56
CA ALA A 75 -1.14 -5.52 9.81
C ALA A 75 -1.95 -5.75 8.51
N THR A 76 -1.63 -6.80 7.73
CA THR A 76 -2.32 -7.09 6.47
C THR A 76 -3.73 -7.64 6.68
N ALA A 77 -3.89 -8.70 7.48
CA ALA A 77 -5.14 -9.46 7.57
C ALA A 77 -6.17 -8.80 8.48
N ALA A 78 -5.74 -8.16 9.58
CA ALA A 78 -6.67 -7.49 10.48
C ALA A 78 -6.87 -6.03 10.08
N GLU A 79 -5.80 -5.24 9.99
CA GLU A 79 -5.95 -3.78 9.84
C GLU A 79 -6.31 -3.36 8.42
N MET A 80 -5.52 -3.78 7.42
CA MET A 80 -5.78 -3.36 6.03
C MET A 80 -7.11 -3.91 5.51
N LEU A 81 -7.39 -5.20 5.75
CA LEU A 81 -8.62 -5.83 5.27
C LEU A 81 -9.87 -5.22 5.91
N GLN A 82 -9.87 -5.02 7.23
CA GLN A 82 -11.02 -4.40 7.93
C GLN A 82 -11.28 -2.97 7.42
N ARG A 83 -10.23 -2.20 7.12
CA ARG A 83 -10.36 -0.86 6.54
C ARG A 83 -10.94 -0.90 5.13
N GLN A 84 -10.55 -1.88 4.32
CA GLN A 84 -11.15 -2.11 3.00
C GLN A 84 -12.64 -2.47 3.12
N GLU A 85 -13.04 -3.37 4.02
CA GLU A 85 -14.45 -3.78 4.20
C GLU A 85 -15.38 -2.60 4.53
N SER A 86 -14.90 -1.64 5.33
CA SER A 86 -15.67 -0.42 5.64
C SER A 86 -15.95 0.43 4.40
N ASN A 87 -15.02 0.47 3.44
CA ASN A 87 -15.15 1.17 2.17
C ASN A 87 -15.90 0.37 1.10
N VAL A 88 -15.84 -0.97 1.13
CA VAL A 88 -16.58 -1.84 0.20
C VAL A 88 -18.10 -1.69 0.38
N LYS A 89 -18.58 -1.42 1.61
CA LYS A 89 -19.99 -1.14 1.87
C LYS A 89 -20.48 0.17 1.22
N LEU A 90 -19.59 1.13 0.96
CA LEU A 90 -19.92 2.41 0.29
C LEU A 90 -19.92 2.29 -1.25
N LYS A 91 -19.24 1.29 -1.83
CA LYS A 91 -19.19 1.03 -3.29
C LYS A 91 -20.31 0.12 -3.82
N LYS A 92 -21.42 -0.05 -3.09
CA LYS A 92 -22.56 -0.86 -3.58
C LYS A 92 -23.42 -0.15 -4.65
N HIS A 93 -23.10 1.10 -4.98
CA HIS A 93 -23.66 1.80 -6.13
C HIS A 93 -22.55 2.30 -7.05
N LEU A 94 -22.37 1.62 -8.18
CA LEU A 94 -22.35 2.24 -9.51
C LEU A 94 -22.30 1.17 -10.61
N ILE A 95 -23.40 1.15 -11.37
CA ILE A 95 -23.53 0.97 -12.82
C ILE A 95 -22.92 -0.30 -13.43
N ILE A 96 -23.69 -1.38 -13.35
CA ILE A 96 -23.82 -2.26 -14.51
C ILE A 96 -25.30 -2.24 -14.85
N SER A 97 -25.68 -1.44 -15.85
CA SER A 97 -26.98 -1.58 -16.49
C SER A 97 -27.05 -3.03 -17.00
N PRO A 98 -28.09 -3.82 -16.66
CA PRO A 98 -28.17 -5.18 -17.15
C PRO A 98 -28.23 -5.14 -18.67
N ILE A 99 -27.22 -5.73 -19.31
CA ILE A 99 -27.22 -5.95 -20.75
C ILE A 99 -28.46 -6.78 -21.06
N SER A 100 -29.41 -6.18 -21.78
CA SER A 100 -30.60 -6.88 -22.24
C SER A 100 -30.21 -7.81 -23.38
N ILE A 101 -29.97 -9.08 -23.06
CA ILE A 101 -29.73 -10.12 -24.06
C ILE A 101 -31.06 -10.38 -24.76
N THR A 102 -31.18 -9.93 -26.01
CA THR A 102 -32.33 -10.23 -26.85
C THR A 102 -32.09 -11.61 -27.47
N THR A 103 -32.80 -12.63 -27.00
CA THR A 103 -32.75 -13.97 -27.59
C THR A 103 -33.35 -13.92 -29.00
N PRO A 104 -32.68 -14.44 -30.04
CA PRO A 104 -33.29 -14.54 -31.35
C PRO A 104 -34.45 -15.54 -31.29
N LYS A 105 -35.61 -15.14 -31.80
CA LYS A 105 -36.78 -16.02 -31.97
C LYS A 105 -36.41 -17.16 -32.91
N ASN A 106 -36.65 -18.39 -32.45
CA ASN A 106 -36.58 -19.61 -33.25
C ASN A 106 -37.38 -19.44 -34.56
N LEU A 107 -36.75 -19.80 -35.68
CA LEU A 107 -37.36 -20.05 -36.99
C LEU A 107 -37.37 -21.56 -37.23
#